data_AF-J4GHL9-F1
#
_entry.id   AF-J4GHL9-F1
#
_cell.length_a   1.000
_cell.length_b   1.000
_cell.length_c   1.000
_cell.angle_alpha   90.00
_cell.angle_beta   90.00
_cell.angle_gamma   90.00
#
_symmetry.space_group_name_H-M   'P 1'
#
loop_
_entity.id
_entity.type
_entity.pdbx_description
1 polymer ?
#
loop_
_entity_poly.entity_id
_entity_poly.type
_entity_poly.pdbx_seq_one_letter_code
_entity_poly.pdbx_strand_id
1 'polypeptide(L)'
;MDRSSSKKAETLRALMRMLVDASEVVIKQWDAEDQPYLPGPATGQAPSQELFEARRIILGACGMCADLVQDPLERLSEISFSYLPARALHIAAEARVFDILAETDPSSGMDIQDISHCTGINAGKLIRILRCLCSLHIFSEVKPSRFANSSTSQAVVGNDPFRSWLILK
;
A
#
# COMPACT_ATOMS: atom_id res chain seq x y z
N MET A 1 6.34 -27.01 27.82
CA MET A 1 6.21 -26.43 26.46
C MET A 1 4.77 -26.03 26.10
N ASP A 2 3.74 -26.53 26.79
CA ASP A 2 2.33 -26.46 26.34
C ASP A 2 1.59 -25.12 26.58
N ARG A 3 1.87 -24.45 27.71
CA ARG A 3 1.12 -23.24 28.15
C ARG A 3 1.37 -22.00 27.28
N SER A 4 2.56 -21.86 26.70
CA SER A 4 2.94 -20.72 25.85
C SER A 4 2.26 -20.81 24.48
N SER A 5 2.24 -21.99 23.88
CA SER A 5 1.56 -22.27 22.61
C SER A 5 0.04 -22.12 22.75
N SER A 6 -0.57 -22.57 23.86
CA SER A 6 -2.00 -22.34 24.15
C SER A 6 -2.32 -20.84 24.18
N LYS A 7 -1.52 -20.04 24.88
CA LYS A 7 -1.71 -18.59 24.97
C LYS A 7 -1.60 -17.91 23.61
N LYS A 8 -0.61 -18.29 22.78
CA LYS A 8 -0.49 -17.76 21.40
C LYS A 8 -1.72 -18.11 20.55
N ALA A 9 -2.21 -19.35 20.64
CA ALA A 9 -3.40 -19.76 19.90
C ALA A 9 -4.66 -19.01 20.36
N GLU A 10 -4.82 -18.77 21.66
CA GLU A 10 -5.91 -17.95 22.22
C GLU A 10 -5.84 -16.51 21.71
N THR A 11 -4.67 -15.87 21.77
CA THR A 11 -4.45 -14.52 21.23
C THR A 11 -4.76 -14.44 19.74
N LEU A 12 -4.29 -15.41 18.94
CA LEU A 12 -4.55 -15.41 17.50
C LEU A 12 -6.05 -15.49 17.19
N ARG A 13 -6.79 -16.36 17.90
CA ARG A 13 -8.25 -16.45 17.75
C ARG A 13 -8.96 -15.15 18.14
N ALA A 14 -8.50 -14.49 19.19
CA ALA A 14 -9.05 -13.19 19.61
C ALA A 14 -8.79 -12.11 18.55
N LEU A 15 -7.58 -12.06 17.97
CA LEU A 15 -7.25 -11.14 16.88
C LEU A 15 -8.13 -11.37 15.64
N MET A 16 -8.37 -12.64 15.27
CA MET A 16 -9.26 -12.97 14.15
C MET A 16 -10.69 -12.49 14.40
N ARG A 17 -11.22 -12.63 15.62
CA ARG A 17 -12.55 -12.12 15.97
C ARG A 17 -12.62 -10.59 15.84
N MET A 18 -11.62 -9.88 16.37
CA MET A 18 -11.55 -8.42 16.22
C MET A 18 -11.47 -7.97 14.75
N LEU A 19 -10.74 -8.72 13.91
CA LEU A 19 -10.67 -8.44 12.48
C LEU A 19 -12.04 -8.61 11.80
N VAL A 20 -12.75 -9.70 12.10
CA VAL A 20 -14.10 -9.97 11.57
C VAL A 20 -15.07 -8.86 12.01
N ASP A 21 -15.12 -8.56 13.31
CA ASP A 21 -16.04 -7.56 13.86
C ASP A 21 -15.77 -6.17 13.24
N ALA A 22 -14.50 -5.78 13.13
CA ALA A 22 -14.12 -4.49 12.53
C ALA A 22 -14.34 -4.47 11.01
N SER A 23 -14.16 -5.59 10.30
CA SER A 23 -14.41 -5.63 8.85
C SER A 23 -15.88 -5.41 8.52
N GLU A 24 -16.81 -5.94 9.32
CA GLU A 24 -18.25 -5.69 9.12
C GLU A 24 -18.60 -4.20 9.25
N VAL A 25 -17.95 -3.48 10.16
CA VAL A 25 -18.11 -2.02 10.29
C VAL A 25 -17.61 -1.32 9.03
N VAL A 26 -16.45 -1.71 8.49
CA VAL A 26 -15.91 -1.12 7.26
C VAL A 26 -16.78 -1.43 6.05
N ILE A 27 -17.21 -2.68 5.88
CA ILE A 27 -18.07 -3.13 4.77
C ILE A 27 -19.38 -2.35 4.78
N LYS A 28 -20.03 -2.23 5.94
CA LYS A 28 -21.27 -1.45 6.07
C LYS A 28 -21.10 0.02 5.65
N GLN A 29 -19.94 0.62 5.90
CA GLN A 29 -19.68 2.00 5.50
C GLN A 29 -19.41 2.09 3.99
N TRP A 30 -18.70 1.14 3.40
CA TRP A 30 -18.54 1.06 1.95
C TRP A 30 -19.86 0.88 1.22
N ASP A 31 -20.76 0.03 1.73
CA ASP A 31 -22.09 -0.18 1.14
C ASP A 31 -22.97 1.08 1.22
N ALA A 32 -22.69 1.97 2.17
CA ALA A 32 -23.40 3.24 2.33
C ALA A 32 -22.82 4.36 1.43
N GLU A 33 -21.62 4.18 0.89
CA GLU A 33 -20.93 5.16 0.06
C GLU A 33 -21.00 4.75 -1.43
N ASP A 34 -21.69 5.53 -2.27
CA ASP A 34 -21.89 5.29 -3.71
C ASP A 34 -20.61 5.48 -4.58
N GLN A 35 -19.45 5.71 -3.97
CA GLN A 35 -18.20 6.01 -4.67
C GLN A 35 -17.03 5.19 -4.13
N PRO A 36 -16.06 4.80 -4.97
CA PRO A 36 -14.83 4.16 -4.52
C PRO A 36 -14.06 5.13 -3.63
N TYR A 37 -14.20 4.94 -2.32
CA TYR A 37 -13.64 5.81 -1.30
C TYR A 37 -12.10 5.81 -1.36
N LEU A 38 -11.51 6.98 -1.61
CA LEU A 38 -10.09 7.24 -1.35
C LEU A 38 -9.93 7.73 0.09
N PRO A 39 -9.27 6.97 0.99
CA PRO A 39 -9.11 7.39 2.37
C PRO A 39 -8.27 8.64 2.59
N GLY A 40 -8.79 9.55 3.42
CA GLY A 40 -7.97 10.43 4.24
C GLY A 40 -7.70 11.81 3.61
N PRO A 41 -6.54 12.44 3.92
CA PRO A 41 -6.26 13.83 3.53
C PRO A 41 -6.32 14.09 2.02
N ALA A 42 -6.20 13.04 1.21
CA ALA A 42 -6.27 13.13 -0.25
C ALA A 42 -7.62 13.66 -0.76
N THR A 43 -8.73 13.41 -0.04
CA THR A 43 -10.06 13.93 -0.36
C THR A 43 -10.48 15.10 0.52
N GLY A 44 -9.66 15.46 1.52
CA GLY A 44 -9.98 16.50 2.51
C GLY A 44 -11.15 16.14 3.45
N GLN A 45 -11.67 14.91 3.38
CA GLN A 45 -12.81 14.46 4.17
C GLN A 45 -12.35 13.51 5.28
N ALA A 46 -12.79 13.80 6.50
CA ALA A 46 -12.58 12.90 7.63
C ALA A 46 -13.61 11.76 7.57
N PRO A 47 -13.20 10.50 7.81
CA PRO A 47 -14.15 9.39 7.96
C PRO A 47 -15.02 9.57 9.21
N SER A 48 -16.14 8.84 9.28
CA SER A 48 -16.90 8.70 10.53
C SER A 48 -16.03 8.14 11.65
N GLN A 49 -16.38 8.43 12.90
CA GLN A 49 -15.64 7.93 14.06
C GLN A 49 -15.60 6.39 14.06
N GLU A 50 -16.71 5.75 13.71
CA GLU A 50 -16.82 4.29 13.62
C GLU A 50 -15.88 3.72 12.55
N LEU A 51 -15.82 4.32 11.36
CA LEU A 51 -14.93 3.89 10.28
C LEU A 51 -13.45 4.14 10.63
N PHE A 52 -13.16 5.26 11.30
CA PHE A 52 -11.82 5.58 11.78
C PHE A 52 -11.32 4.53 12.77
N GLU A 53 -12.11 4.20 13.79
CA GLU A 53 -11.75 3.20 14.80
C GLU A 53 -11.66 1.80 14.21
N ALA A 54 -12.60 1.39 13.36
CA ALA A 54 -12.57 0.08 12.72
C ALA A 54 -11.29 -0.14 11.89
N ARG A 55 -10.87 0.88 11.10
CA ARG A 55 -9.60 0.83 10.36
C ARG A 55 -8.40 0.68 11.27
N ARG A 56 -8.36 1.41 12.39
CA ARG A 56 -7.28 1.30 13.37
C ARG A 56 -7.22 -0.08 14.01
N ILE A 57 -8.36 -0.65 14.36
CA ILE A 57 -8.46 -2.01 14.90
C ILE A 57 -7.92 -3.01 13.89
N ILE A 58 -8.32 -2.93 12.62
CA ILE A 58 -7.84 -3.84 11.57
C ILE A 58 -6.32 -3.74 11.43
N LEU A 59 -5.78 -2.53 11.25
CA LEU A 59 -4.34 -2.33 11.07
C LEU A 59 -3.53 -2.79 12.29
N GLY A 60 -4.00 -2.47 13.50
CA GLY A 60 -3.39 -2.92 14.74
C GLY A 60 -3.40 -4.45 14.89
N ALA A 61 -4.55 -5.08 14.62
CA ALA A 61 -4.70 -6.52 14.70
C ALA A 61 -3.82 -7.25 13.67
N CYS A 62 -3.72 -6.75 12.43
CA CYS A 62 -2.80 -7.28 11.41
C CYS A 62 -1.34 -7.22 11.88
N GLY A 63 -0.93 -6.11 12.49
CA GLY A 63 0.42 -5.98 13.06
C GLY A 63 0.69 -6.98 14.20
N MET A 64 -0.28 -7.18 15.09
CA MET A 64 -0.19 -8.18 16.16
C MET A 64 -0.20 -9.61 15.63
N CYS A 65 -0.95 -9.89 14.56
CA CYS A 65 -0.91 -11.19 13.89
C CYS A 65 0.47 -11.47 13.32
N ALA A 66 1.07 -10.50 12.62
CA ALA A 66 2.43 -10.63 12.10
C ALA A 66 3.44 -10.91 13.22
N ASP A 67 3.41 -10.13 14.31
CA ASP A 67 4.27 -10.36 15.49
C ASP A 67 4.14 -11.78 16.08
N LEU A 68 2.93 -12.34 16.08
CA LEU A 68 2.68 -13.64 16.69
C LEU A 68 3.25 -14.82 15.87
N VAL A 69 3.27 -14.68 14.54
CA VAL A 69 3.50 -15.79 13.60
C VAL A 69 4.78 -15.67 12.79
N GLN A 70 5.32 -14.46 12.60
CA GLN A 70 6.49 -14.23 11.77
C GLN A 70 7.76 -14.76 12.44
N ASP A 71 8.68 -15.31 11.64
CA ASP A 71 10.00 -15.67 12.15
C ASP A 71 10.81 -14.40 12.54
N PRO A 72 11.45 -14.38 13.72
CA PRO A 72 12.19 -13.20 14.15
C PRO A 72 13.34 -12.77 13.21
N LEU A 73 14.02 -13.71 12.54
CA LEU A 73 15.11 -13.40 11.63
C LEU A 73 14.58 -12.86 10.29
N GLU A 74 13.45 -13.38 9.81
CA GLU A 74 12.73 -12.79 8.68
C GLU A 74 12.34 -11.35 8.98
N ARG A 75 11.74 -11.10 10.16
CA ARG A 75 11.35 -9.75 10.59
C ARG A 75 12.53 -8.78 10.63
N LEU A 76 13.67 -9.20 11.19
CA LEU A 76 14.89 -8.38 11.24
C LEU A 76 15.47 -8.13 9.84
N SER A 77 15.37 -9.11 8.94
CA SER A 77 15.79 -8.97 7.56
C SER A 77 14.93 -7.95 6.81
N GLU A 78 13.61 -8.01 6.95
CA GLU A 78 12.69 -7.02 6.36
C GLU A 78 12.99 -5.59 6.81
N ILE A 79 13.22 -5.38 8.11
CA ILE A 79 13.60 -4.06 8.65
C ILE A 79 14.92 -3.60 8.03
N SER A 80 15.90 -4.51 7.97
CA SER A 80 17.22 -4.21 7.40
C SER A 80 17.15 -3.82 5.93
N PHE A 81 16.17 -4.31 5.18
CA PHE A 81 15.94 -3.98 3.76
C PHE A 81 14.88 -2.89 3.52
N SER A 82 14.26 -2.34 4.57
CA SER A 82 13.16 -1.35 4.46
C SER A 82 13.55 -0.05 3.74
N TYR A 83 14.84 0.25 3.62
CA TYR A 83 15.34 1.39 2.85
C TYR A 83 15.15 1.23 1.32
N LEU A 84 15.05 -0.01 0.82
CA LEU A 84 14.87 -0.28 -0.61
C LEU A 84 13.54 0.26 -1.15
N PRO A 85 12.36 -0.07 -0.58
CA PRO A 85 11.10 0.51 -1.04
C PRO A 85 11.01 2.01 -0.81
N ALA A 86 11.61 2.54 0.27
CA ALA A 86 11.69 3.99 0.48
C ALA A 86 12.44 4.68 -0.67
N ARG A 87 13.57 4.11 -1.11
CA ARG A 87 14.32 4.64 -2.25
C ARG A 87 13.57 4.45 -3.57
N ALA A 88 12.88 3.34 -3.76
CA ALA A 88 12.05 3.11 -4.93
C ALA A 88 10.93 4.17 -5.03
N LEU A 89 10.27 4.49 -3.90
CA LEU A 89 9.23 5.51 -3.82
C LEU A 89 9.77 6.91 -4.13
N HIS A 90 10.95 7.24 -3.58
CA HIS A 90 11.67 8.48 -3.87
C HIS A 90 11.91 8.64 -5.38
N ILE A 91 12.45 7.60 -6.05
CA ILE A 91 12.71 7.63 -7.49
C ILE A 91 11.41 7.78 -8.29
N ALA A 92 10.35 7.05 -7.93
CA ALA A 92 9.06 7.14 -8.62
C ALA A 92 8.44 8.55 -8.50
N ALA A 93 8.59 9.20 -7.35
CA ALA A 93 8.13 10.57 -7.12
C ALA A 93 8.96 11.59 -7.91
N GLU A 94 10.29 11.48 -7.87
CA GLU A 94 11.22 12.36 -8.59
C GLU A 94 11.01 12.26 -10.11
N ALA A 95 10.80 11.05 -10.63
CA ALA A 95 10.56 10.79 -12.04
C ALA A 95 9.09 11.01 -12.48
N ARG A 96 8.22 11.52 -11.59
CA ARG A 96 6.80 11.79 -11.89
C ARG A 96 5.99 10.59 -12.37
N VAL A 97 6.33 9.38 -11.96
CA VAL A 97 5.66 8.16 -12.43
C VAL A 97 4.16 8.18 -12.12
N PHE A 98 3.77 8.73 -10.96
CA PHE A 98 2.37 8.90 -10.57
C PHE A 98 1.54 9.61 -11.63
N ASP A 99 2.03 10.76 -12.11
CA ASP A 99 1.34 11.58 -13.10
C ASP A 99 1.40 10.95 -14.50
N ILE A 100 2.53 10.34 -14.87
CA ILE A 100 2.69 9.63 -16.15
C ILE A 100 1.64 8.51 -16.28
N LEU A 101 1.42 7.75 -15.20
CA LEU A 101 0.44 6.67 -15.19
C LEU A 101 -1.01 7.16 -15.07
N ALA A 102 -1.25 8.43 -14.75
CA ALA A 102 -2.60 8.98 -14.66
C ALA A 102 -3.31 9.09 -16.02
N GLU A 103 -2.54 9.19 -17.11
CA GLU A 103 -3.06 9.27 -18.48
C GLU A 103 -3.41 7.88 -19.07
N THR A 104 -3.11 6.82 -18.33
CA THR A 104 -3.23 5.44 -18.80
C THR A 104 -4.54 4.81 -18.36
N ASP A 105 -5.14 4.00 -19.24
CA ASP A 105 -6.25 3.13 -18.85
C ASP A 105 -5.78 2.11 -17.78
N PRO A 106 -6.36 2.14 -16.56
CA PRO A 106 -5.93 1.28 -15.46
C PRO A 106 -6.03 -0.22 -15.77
N SER A 107 -6.92 -0.63 -16.67
CA SER A 107 -7.13 -2.05 -17.00
C SER A 107 -6.05 -2.60 -17.96
N SER A 108 -5.47 -1.76 -18.80
CA SER A 108 -4.44 -2.14 -19.76
C SER A 108 -3.02 -1.80 -19.29
N GLY A 109 -2.86 -0.75 -18.46
CA GLY A 109 -1.58 -0.27 -17.96
C GLY A 109 -0.66 0.27 -19.06
N MET A 110 0.43 0.92 -18.67
CA MET A 110 1.43 1.49 -19.57
C MET A 110 2.63 0.54 -19.66
N ASP A 111 3.15 0.32 -20.86
CA ASP A 111 4.33 -0.53 -21.05
C ASP A 111 5.56 0.09 -20.39
N ILE A 112 6.41 -0.75 -19.80
CA ILE A 112 7.66 -0.29 -19.19
C ILE A 112 8.55 0.48 -20.16
N GLN A 113 8.52 0.18 -21.46
CA GLN A 113 9.29 0.91 -22.46
C GLN A 113 8.77 2.35 -22.62
N ASP A 114 7.46 2.54 -22.59
CA ASP A 114 6.83 3.85 -22.68
C ASP A 114 7.12 4.68 -21.41
N ILE A 115 6.97 4.07 -20.23
CA ILE A 115 7.32 4.74 -18.96
C ILE A 115 8.81 5.09 -18.93
N SER A 116 9.66 4.19 -19.43
CA SER A 116 11.11 4.42 -19.56
C SER A 116 11.42 5.61 -20.47
N HIS A 117 10.70 5.74 -21.58
CA HIS A 117 10.84 6.89 -22.49
C HIS A 117 10.43 8.20 -21.82
N CYS A 118 9.28 8.22 -21.12
CA CYS A 118 8.79 9.41 -20.42
C CYS A 118 9.71 9.86 -19.27
N THR A 119 10.28 8.90 -18.54
CA THR A 119 11.12 9.19 -17.35
C THR A 119 12.60 9.37 -17.66
N GLY A 120 13.09 8.87 -18.80
CA GLY A 120 14.51 8.77 -19.11
C GLY A 120 15.26 7.70 -18.29
N ILE A 121 14.57 6.92 -17.45
CA ILE A 121 15.16 5.85 -16.65
C ILE A 121 15.17 4.57 -17.49
N ASN A 122 16.30 3.87 -17.56
CA ASN A 122 16.40 2.58 -18.24
C ASN A 122 15.29 1.60 -17.79
N ALA A 123 14.55 1.03 -18.76
CA ALA A 123 13.42 0.14 -18.52
C ALA A 123 13.73 -1.03 -17.56
N GLY A 124 14.92 -1.65 -17.68
CA GLY A 124 15.33 -2.76 -16.82
C GLY A 124 15.60 -2.35 -15.36
N LYS A 125 15.96 -1.09 -15.11
CA LYS A 125 16.05 -0.55 -13.75
C LYS A 125 14.66 -0.16 -13.24
N LEU A 126 13.89 0.52 -14.07
CA LEU A 126 12.55 1.01 -13.72
C LEU A 126 11.59 -0.13 -13.40
N ILE A 127 11.65 -1.25 -14.13
CA ILE A 127 10.78 -2.41 -13.86
C ILE A 127 11.00 -2.98 -12.47
N ARG A 128 12.25 -2.97 -11.97
CA ARG A 128 12.59 -3.47 -10.63
C ARG A 128 12.07 -2.52 -9.55
N ILE A 129 12.14 -1.23 -9.80
CA ILE A 129 11.59 -0.18 -8.93
C ILE A 129 10.07 -0.35 -8.84
N LEU A 130 9.38 -0.41 -9.99
CA LEU A 130 7.92 -0.51 -10.02
C LEU A 130 7.43 -1.83 -9.42
N ARG A 131 8.09 -2.97 -9.68
CA ARG A 131 7.74 -4.25 -9.06
C ARG A 131 7.90 -4.24 -7.54
N CYS A 132 8.95 -3.59 -7.02
CA CYS A 132 9.12 -3.41 -5.58
C CYS A 132 7.97 -2.59 -4.96
N LEU A 133 7.46 -1.59 -5.68
CA LEU A 133 6.33 -0.78 -5.21
C LEU A 133 4.99 -1.51 -5.42
N CYS A 134 4.87 -2.35 -6.44
CA CYS A 134 3.70 -3.21 -6.67
C CYS A 134 3.54 -4.25 -5.56
N SER A 135 4.64 -4.84 -5.07
CA SER A 135 4.57 -5.77 -3.92
C SER A 135 4.11 -5.11 -2.62
N LEU A 136 4.08 -3.78 -2.57
CA LEU A 136 3.56 -2.98 -1.46
C LEU A 136 2.22 -2.30 -1.79
N HIS A 137 1.56 -2.72 -2.88
CA HIS A 137 0.28 -2.17 -3.35
C HIS A 137 0.29 -0.65 -3.63
N ILE A 138 1.47 -0.07 -3.85
CA ILE A 138 1.61 1.35 -4.20
C ILE A 138 1.28 1.57 -5.67
N PHE A 139 1.74 0.69 -6.57
CA PHE A 139 1.32 0.64 -7.98
C PHE A 139 0.74 -0.75 -8.29
N SER A 140 0.27 -0.97 -9.51
CA SER A 140 -0.23 -2.28 -9.96
C SER A 140 0.41 -2.70 -11.28
N GLU A 141 0.99 -3.91 -11.33
CA GLU A 141 1.43 -4.56 -12.57
C GLU A 141 0.25 -5.37 -13.13
N VAL A 142 -0.53 -4.78 -14.03
CA VAL A 142 -1.80 -5.36 -14.52
C VAL A 142 -1.61 -6.42 -15.59
N LYS A 143 -0.46 -6.37 -16.28
CA LYS A 143 0.03 -7.39 -17.24
C LYS A 143 1.55 -7.42 -17.13
N PRO A 144 2.24 -8.49 -17.60
CA PRO A 144 3.70 -8.53 -17.57
C PRO A 144 4.31 -7.26 -18.17
N SER A 145 5.10 -6.55 -17.35
CA SER A 145 5.76 -5.29 -17.69
C SER A 145 4.84 -4.11 -18.02
N ARG A 146 3.55 -4.17 -17.63
CA ARG A 146 2.61 -3.05 -17.79
C ARG A 146 2.07 -2.60 -16.44
N PHE A 147 2.17 -1.30 -16.18
CA PHE A 147 1.91 -0.73 -14.85
C PHE A 147 0.79 0.31 -14.89
N ALA A 148 0.05 0.41 -13.79
CA ALA A 148 -1.00 1.40 -13.57
C ALA A 148 -0.94 1.94 -12.14
N ASN A 149 -1.56 3.10 -11.90
CA ASN A 149 -1.81 3.57 -10.54
C ASN A 149 -2.79 2.63 -9.82
N SER A 150 -2.47 2.33 -8.56
CA SER A 150 -3.42 1.77 -7.60
C SER A 150 -4.16 2.92 -6.89
N SER A 151 -5.13 2.59 -6.03
CA SER A 151 -5.78 3.59 -5.16
C SER A 151 -4.78 4.41 -4.33
N THR A 152 -3.66 3.80 -3.93
CA THR A 152 -2.61 4.45 -3.13
C THR A 152 -1.80 5.44 -3.93
N SER A 153 -1.29 5.05 -5.10
CA SER A 153 -0.53 5.98 -5.97
C SER A 153 -1.42 7.07 -6.57
N GLN A 154 -2.69 6.78 -6.82
CA GLN A 154 -3.64 7.76 -7.35
C GLN A 154 -3.79 8.98 -6.42
N ALA A 155 -3.64 8.80 -5.10
CA ALA A 155 -3.69 9.90 -4.13
C ALA A 155 -2.55 10.93 -4.27
N VAL A 156 -1.50 10.61 -5.02
CA VAL A 156 -0.34 11.49 -5.26
C VAL A 156 -0.48 12.26 -6.58
N VAL A 157 -1.33 11.79 -7.50
CA VAL A 157 -1.53 12.41 -8.82
C VAL A 157 -2.00 13.85 -8.67
N GLY A 158 -1.27 14.80 -9.29
CA GLY A 158 -1.57 16.23 -9.17
C GLY A 158 -1.37 16.82 -7.77
N ASN A 159 -0.93 16.04 -6.78
CA ASN A 159 -0.64 16.50 -5.42
C ASN A 159 0.85 16.86 -5.28
N ASP A 160 1.25 17.93 -5.96
CA ASP A 160 2.63 18.39 -6.00
C ASP A 160 3.25 18.66 -4.61
N PRO A 161 2.54 19.20 -3.60
CA PRO A 161 3.09 19.34 -2.25
C PRO A 161 3.46 18.00 -1.62
N PHE A 162 2.59 16.99 -1.71
CA PHE A 162 2.86 15.67 -1.14
C PHE A 162 3.96 14.93 -1.92
N ARG A 163 3.95 15.00 -3.25
CA ARG A 163 5.04 14.49 -4.09
C ARG A 163 6.38 15.12 -3.71
N SER A 164 6.40 16.43 -3.45
CA SER A 164 7.60 17.16 -3.04
C SER A 164 8.10 16.70 -1.66
N TRP A 165 7.19 16.36 -0.75
CA TRP A 165 7.53 15.77 0.54
C TRP A 165 8.20 14.40 0.39
N LEU A 166 7.77 13.57 -0.57
CA LEU A 166 8.38 12.26 -0.85
C LEU A 166 9.82 12.34 -1.39
N ILE A 167 10.22 13.48 -1.98
CA ILE A 167 11.57 13.67 -2.54
C ILE A 167 12.52 14.46 -1.64
N LEU A 168 12.06 14.84 -0.45
CA LEU A 168 12.82 15.64 0.51
C LEU A 168 14.07 14.86 0.97
N LYS A 169 15.21 15.55 1.01
CA LYS A 169 16.53 14.97 1.31
C LYS A 169 16.84 14.98 2.80
#